data_AF-A0A935NYH9-F1
#
_entry.id   AF-A0A935NYH9-F1
#
_cell.length_a   1.000
_cell.length_b   1.000
_cell.length_c   1.000
_cell.angle_alpha   90.00
_cell.angle_beta   90.00
_cell.angle_gamma   90.00
#
_symmetry.space_group_name_H-M   'P 1'
#
loop_
_entity.id
_entity.type
_entity.pdbx_description
1 polymer ?
#
loop_
_entity_poly.entity_id
_entity_poly.type
_entity_poly.pdbx_seq_one_letter_code
_entity_poly.pdbx_strand_id
1 'polypeptide(L)'
;MSEEGEFGGGGGGGGGGGEFGYEYESEATSINQMPTRGPGGPGGPGGPGGPGPMAPPPPGYMQQGMGSPSLSAPMNMAHSTNPGLPPSSSATINAGAMMSAASMSAVSGQGQSTPYVTRSRIYAFVVDEMGNPIELGSGRFAKAYLGEERWVESKTTLRRPIAIKCLQRGVSPEDQMRFQMEKEILERVQGHPNIIELLASGEGDSPGFVPPQLRDRVENDFMILELLDMSLEERLKGARQKRRRDDLLAVPLRERIFRVLEYIIPVATSVEFAHLVRDTCHRDIKPANILVKLPDPNLRGSQMRIKLADFNVGKVADADLDLSMTRFQAVPGTLYFQSPEQETNTFELLVNVTQGSPEVEFFEDFYIDIYENDTFSLFNRNECYSIAAADRARKKLLLARPFAETSETNVRGRVLKSVGRPADIYSLGAVFYYLISGAYANPKNLFDAFRKFVEYERKDESNSIAAYVEHEYRTIQNLRAPKPEGQGAPELAPEDRFFSYKHYLDGNGELIDPMIMMIIGKAMVRNKPDSYCLSYDLRTTGISSMVHDLLSLYVHYGIDPSARLAYQNEAYQGPKKTGTMRRAFDKLFKK
;
A
#
# COMPACT_ATOMS: atom_id res chain seq x y z
N MET A 1 -2.80 22.04 83.52
CA MET A 1 -3.92 21.44 84.27
C MET A 1 -5.06 21.31 83.29
N SER A 2 -5.52 20.09 83.05
CA SER A 2 -6.55 19.77 82.05
C SER A 2 -7.21 18.48 82.52
N GLU A 3 -8.47 18.61 82.92
CA GLU A 3 -9.30 17.57 83.51
C GLU A 3 -10.65 17.54 82.77
N GLU A 4 -11.17 16.32 82.60
CA GLU A 4 -12.60 15.94 82.44
C GLU A 4 -13.42 16.26 81.16
N GLY A 5 -14.48 15.44 80.98
CA GLY A 5 -15.51 15.49 79.93
C GLY A 5 -15.35 14.40 78.86
N GLU A 6 -15.52 13.11 79.14
CA GLU A 6 -16.82 12.40 79.31
C GLU A 6 -17.93 12.79 78.32
N PHE A 7 -18.38 11.82 77.50
CA PHE A 7 -19.78 11.43 77.30
C PHE A 7 -19.84 10.14 76.45
N GLY A 8 -20.82 9.26 76.68
CA GLY A 8 -20.95 8.01 75.91
C GLY A 8 -22.34 7.38 75.91
N GLY A 9 -22.51 6.38 75.02
CA GLY A 9 -23.55 5.33 75.09
C GLY A 9 -24.97 5.68 74.63
N GLY A 10 -25.51 4.92 73.66
CA GLY A 10 -26.97 4.88 73.39
C GLY A 10 -27.36 4.57 71.93
N GLY A 11 -27.80 3.34 71.66
CA GLY A 11 -28.09 2.82 70.31
C GLY A 11 -29.45 3.19 69.67
N GLY A 12 -29.77 2.52 68.54
CA GLY A 12 -31.08 2.59 67.87
C GLY A 12 -31.01 2.25 66.37
N GLY A 13 -31.21 0.97 66.00
CA GLY A 13 -30.95 0.44 64.65
C GLY A 13 -32.05 0.61 63.58
N GLY A 14 -31.83 -0.02 62.42
CA GLY A 14 -32.87 -0.19 61.39
C GLY A 14 -32.38 -0.41 59.95
N GLY A 15 -32.78 -1.53 59.33
CA GLY A 15 -32.98 -1.64 57.87
C GLY A 15 -31.88 -2.32 57.05
N GLY A 16 -32.12 -3.57 56.65
CA GLY A 16 -31.19 -4.38 55.85
C GLY A 16 -31.04 -4.00 54.37
N GLY A 17 -30.01 -4.59 53.75
CA GLY A 17 -29.77 -4.61 52.31
C GLY A 17 -29.14 -5.95 51.93
N GLY A 18 -29.75 -6.66 50.98
CA GLY A 18 -29.36 -8.03 50.58
C GLY A 18 -28.29 -8.08 49.50
N GLU A 19 -27.55 -9.18 49.47
CA GLU A 19 -26.53 -9.49 48.47
C GLU A 19 -27.16 -9.88 47.13
N PHE A 20 -26.62 -9.36 46.02
CA PHE A 20 -26.59 -10.05 44.73
C PHE A 20 -25.29 -9.69 43.99
N GLY A 21 -24.40 -10.67 43.85
CA GLY A 21 -23.25 -10.57 42.96
C GLY A 21 -23.64 -10.98 41.54
N TYR A 22 -23.02 -10.35 40.54
CA TYR A 22 -23.13 -10.76 39.14
C TYR A 22 -21.75 -11.12 38.60
N GLU A 23 -21.56 -12.39 38.30
CA GLU A 23 -20.42 -12.88 37.53
C GLU A 23 -20.60 -12.52 36.05
N TYR A 24 -19.49 -12.22 35.37
CA TYR A 24 -19.47 -11.91 33.94
C TYR A 24 -18.99 -13.15 33.17
N GLU A 25 -19.92 -13.95 32.64
CA GLU A 25 -19.58 -15.03 31.71
C GLU A 25 -19.30 -14.49 30.30
N SER A 26 -18.28 -15.06 29.66
CA SER A 26 -17.84 -14.71 28.31
C SER A 26 -18.38 -15.69 27.28
N GLU A 27 -19.42 -15.33 26.53
CA GLU A 27 -19.92 -16.17 25.43
C GLU A 27 -19.10 -15.99 24.14
N ALA A 28 -18.35 -17.03 23.78
CA ALA A 28 -17.73 -17.18 22.47
C ALA A 28 -18.65 -18.01 21.55
N THR A 29 -19.23 -17.39 20.52
CA THR A 29 -20.14 -18.07 19.59
C THR A 29 -19.40 -18.98 18.62
N SER A 30 -19.41 -20.28 18.90
CA SER A 30 -18.95 -21.34 17.99
C SER A 30 -20.15 -21.99 17.27
N ILE A 31 -20.06 -22.19 15.96
CA ILE A 31 -21.12 -22.83 15.15
C ILE A 31 -20.74 -24.28 14.83
N ASN A 32 -21.57 -25.22 15.29
CA ASN A 32 -21.48 -26.68 15.04
C ASN A 32 -21.69 -27.00 13.54
N GLN A 33 -20.94 -27.90 12.89
CA GLN A 33 -20.96 -29.37 13.05
C GLN A 33 -22.35 -30.02 12.95
N MET A 34 -22.60 -30.73 11.84
CA MET A 34 -23.80 -31.56 11.61
C MET A 34 -23.59 -33.01 12.09
N PRO A 35 -24.64 -33.73 12.54
CA PRO A 35 -24.51 -35.05 13.13
C PRO A 35 -24.58 -36.20 12.11
N THR A 36 -23.74 -37.22 12.32
CA THR A 36 -23.80 -38.52 11.61
C THR A 36 -24.72 -39.51 12.31
N ARG A 37 -25.54 -40.26 11.57
CA ARG A 37 -26.18 -41.51 12.02
C ARG A 37 -25.62 -42.69 11.21
N GLY A 38 -25.20 -43.76 11.90
CA GLY A 38 -24.98 -45.09 11.29
C GLY A 38 -26.31 -45.80 10.99
N PRO A 39 -26.28 -47.01 10.40
CA PRO A 39 -25.84 -48.18 11.19
C PRO A 39 -25.10 -49.31 10.42
N GLY A 40 -24.43 -50.21 11.18
CA GLY A 40 -24.29 -51.65 10.85
C GLY A 40 -23.23 -52.09 9.83
N GLY A 41 -22.28 -52.93 10.27
CA GLY A 41 -21.51 -53.86 9.41
C GLY A 41 -22.13 -55.27 9.43
N PRO A 42 -21.40 -56.36 9.04
CA PRO A 42 -20.00 -56.43 8.61
C PRO A 42 -19.76 -57.22 7.29
N GLY A 43 -18.53 -57.20 6.76
CA GLY A 43 -18.08 -58.16 5.74
C GLY A 43 -16.87 -57.72 4.90
N GLY A 44 -15.72 -58.40 5.05
CA GLY A 44 -14.66 -58.45 4.04
C GLY A 44 -14.66 -59.82 3.34
N PRO A 45 -13.63 -60.19 2.53
CA PRO A 45 -12.40 -59.46 2.21
C PRO A 45 -12.12 -59.33 0.69
N GLY A 46 -11.07 -58.59 0.30
CA GLY A 46 -10.50 -58.67 -1.07
C GLY A 46 -9.63 -57.48 -1.49
N GLY A 47 -8.31 -57.68 -1.58
CA GLY A 47 -7.43 -56.87 -2.44
C GLY A 47 -7.42 -57.40 -3.89
N PRO A 48 -6.55 -56.93 -4.81
CA PRO A 48 -5.27 -56.24 -4.56
C PRO A 48 -5.00 -55.01 -5.47
N GLY A 49 -3.78 -54.44 -5.36
CA GLY A 49 -3.08 -53.82 -6.51
C GLY A 49 -3.06 -52.29 -6.56
N GLY A 50 -1.97 -51.68 -6.10
CA GLY A 50 -1.60 -50.31 -6.43
C GLY A 50 -0.43 -50.27 -7.44
N PRO A 51 -0.35 -49.28 -8.36
CA PRO A 51 0.80 -49.07 -9.23
C PRO A 51 1.88 -48.21 -8.55
N GLY A 52 3.14 -48.64 -8.67
CA GLY A 52 4.31 -47.85 -8.26
C GLY A 52 4.81 -46.86 -9.33
N PRO A 53 5.77 -45.98 -9.00
CA PRO A 53 6.26 -44.93 -9.90
C PRO A 53 7.23 -45.44 -10.97
N MET A 54 7.22 -44.81 -12.15
CA MET A 54 8.20 -45.06 -13.22
C MET A 54 9.46 -44.20 -13.07
N ALA A 55 10.60 -44.73 -13.50
CA ALA A 55 11.90 -44.07 -13.56
C ALA A 55 12.22 -43.56 -15.00
N PRO A 56 13.12 -42.57 -15.17
CA PRO A 56 13.45 -41.98 -16.48
C PRO A 56 14.57 -42.74 -17.24
N PRO A 57 14.69 -42.56 -18.57
CA PRO A 57 15.77 -43.13 -19.38
C PRO A 57 17.04 -42.24 -19.45
N PRO A 58 18.22 -42.82 -19.80
CA PRO A 58 19.52 -42.14 -19.85
C PRO A 58 19.87 -41.52 -21.24
N PRO A 59 20.96 -40.73 -21.37
CA PRO A 59 21.22 -39.88 -22.54
C PRO A 59 22.07 -40.53 -23.66
N GLY A 60 21.91 -40.01 -24.89
CA GLY A 60 22.72 -40.35 -26.07
C GLY A 60 23.47 -39.14 -26.66
N TYR A 61 24.68 -39.37 -27.17
CA TYR A 61 25.64 -38.36 -27.66
C TYR A 61 25.63 -38.20 -29.20
N MET A 62 25.84 -36.95 -29.69
CA MET A 62 26.61 -36.55 -30.91
C MET A 62 26.22 -37.12 -32.32
N GLN A 63 26.47 -36.50 -33.49
CA GLN A 63 26.98 -35.16 -33.88
C GLN A 63 26.92 -34.99 -35.44
N GLN A 64 26.90 -33.72 -35.93
CA GLN A 64 27.24 -33.24 -37.30
C GLN A 64 26.31 -33.51 -38.51
N GLY A 65 26.22 -32.52 -39.42
CA GLY A 65 25.52 -32.60 -40.70
C GLY A 65 25.16 -31.23 -41.31
N MET A 66 26.11 -30.65 -42.05
CA MET A 66 26.04 -29.37 -42.78
C MET A 66 24.95 -29.29 -43.88
N GLY A 67 24.58 -28.06 -44.30
CA GLY A 67 23.90 -27.82 -45.58
C GLY A 67 23.38 -26.38 -45.78
N SER A 68 24.06 -25.58 -46.60
CA SER A 68 23.60 -24.26 -47.08
C SER A 68 23.41 -24.27 -48.61
N PRO A 69 22.53 -23.42 -49.16
CA PRO A 69 22.90 -22.55 -50.30
C PRO A 69 22.35 -21.11 -50.10
N SER A 70 23.11 -20.01 -50.22
CA SER A 70 23.85 -19.42 -51.35
C SER A 70 23.04 -18.47 -52.27
N LEU A 71 23.69 -17.35 -52.64
CA LEU A 71 23.30 -16.25 -53.57
C LEU A 71 22.43 -15.13 -52.94
N SER A 72 22.57 -13.83 -53.27
CA SER A 72 23.56 -13.12 -54.13
C SER A 72 23.73 -11.62 -53.73
N ALA A 73 24.51 -10.83 -54.49
CA ALA A 73 24.81 -9.40 -54.28
C ALA A 73 24.13 -8.47 -55.31
N PRO A 74 24.32 -7.12 -55.26
CA PRO A 74 25.40 -6.52 -56.08
C PRO A 74 26.13 -5.29 -55.45
N MET A 75 26.92 -4.58 -56.27
CA MET A 75 28.12 -3.79 -55.95
C MET A 75 27.99 -2.28 -55.60
N ASN A 76 28.93 -1.84 -54.75
CA ASN A 76 29.74 -0.60 -54.69
C ASN A 76 29.48 0.64 -55.58
N MET A 77 29.57 1.81 -54.91
CA MET A 77 30.37 3.02 -55.22
C MET A 77 30.58 3.79 -53.88
N ALA A 78 31.67 4.51 -53.54
CA ALA A 78 32.99 4.70 -54.18
C ALA A 78 34.09 5.18 -53.15
N HIS A 79 35.04 6.01 -53.61
CA HIS A 79 36.22 6.62 -52.96
C HIS A 79 35.97 7.51 -51.70
N SER A 80 36.94 7.88 -50.84
CA SER A 80 38.43 7.94 -51.01
C SER A 80 39.28 7.81 -49.71
N THR A 81 40.59 7.54 -49.92
CA THR A 81 41.78 7.97 -49.12
C THR A 81 42.03 7.51 -47.66
N ASN A 82 42.96 6.54 -47.55
CA ASN A 82 43.98 6.34 -46.49
C ASN A 82 45.03 7.50 -46.49
N PRO A 83 46.12 7.59 -45.64
CA PRO A 83 46.86 6.57 -44.86
C PRO A 83 47.18 7.00 -43.39
N GLY A 84 47.94 6.30 -42.51
CA GLY A 84 48.90 5.20 -42.67
C GLY A 84 49.50 4.68 -41.33
N LEU A 85 50.20 3.56 -41.47
CA LEU A 85 50.99 2.74 -40.50
C LEU A 85 52.34 3.44 -40.13
N PRO A 86 53.27 2.92 -39.25
CA PRO A 86 53.58 1.51 -38.99
C PRO A 86 54.08 1.19 -37.52
N PRO A 87 55.02 0.25 -37.18
CA PRO A 87 54.65 -0.88 -36.30
C PRO A 87 55.69 -1.25 -35.19
N SER A 88 55.57 -2.46 -34.62
CA SER A 88 56.58 -3.21 -33.83
C SER A 88 56.86 -2.70 -32.40
N SER A 89 57.41 -3.47 -31.44
CA SER A 89 58.01 -4.83 -31.48
C SER A 89 57.83 -5.60 -30.15
N SER A 90 57.96 -6.92 -30.21
CA SER A 90 57.92 -7.88 -29.09
C SER A 90 59.08 -7.80 -28.08
N ALA A 91 58.81 -8.06 -26.79
CA ALA A 91 59.76 -8.73 -25.88
C ALA A 91 59.07 -9.41 -24.67
N THR A 92 59.29 -10.71 -24.53
CA THR A 92 59.16 -11.54 -23.30
C THR A 92 60.17 -11.02 -22.23
N ILE A 93 60.17 -11.28 -20.91
CA ILE A 93 59.91 -12.48 -20.08
C ILE A 93 59.55 -12.04 -18.63
N ASN A 94 58.88 -12.94 -17.89
CA ASN A 94 59.13 -13.35 -16.49
C ASN A 94 57.98 -13.18 -15.47
N ALA A 95 57.73 -14.27 -14.71
CA ALA A 95 56.66 -14.39 -13.73
C ALA A 95 57.20 -14.35 -12.30
N GLY A 96 56.44 -13.75 -11.37
CA GLY A 96 56.82 -13.68 -9.95
C GLY A 96 55.75 -13.09 -9.03
N ALA A 97 55.02 -13.99 -8.36
CA ALA A 97 54.35 -13.83 -7.07
C ALA A 97 53.43 -12.61 -6.74
N MET A 98 52.15 -12.96 -6.55
CA MET A 98 51.27 -12.58 -5.42
C MET A 98 50.57 -11.20 -5.33
N MET A 99 49.24 -11.31 -5.22
CA MET A 99 48.27 -10.53 -4.41
C MET A 99 47.69 -9.19 -4.91
N SER A 100 46.34 -9.21 -4.94
CA SER A 100 45.41 -8.12 -4.58
C SER A 100 45.09 -7.02 -5.61
N ALA A 101 43.85 -6.52 -5.50
CA ALA A 101 43.22 -5.46 -6.28
C ALA A 101 43.14 -5.66 -7.81
N ALA A 102 42.05 -6.30 -8.26
CA ALA A 102 41.62 -6.19 -9.65
C ALA A 102 41.21 -4.74 -9.95
N SER A 103 42.09 -4.04 -10.66
CA SER A 103 41.94 -2.65 -11.10
C SER A 103 40.76 -2.48 -12.06
N MET A 104 39.91 -1.47 -11.84
CA MET A 104 39.11 -0.92 -12.93
C MET A 104 40.07 -0.33 -13.98
N SER A 105 39.93 -0.79 -15.23
CA SER A 105 40.79 -0.36 -16.33
C SER A 105 40.56 1.11 -16.65
N ALA A 106 41.63 1.89 -16.66
CA ALA A 106 41.58 3.30 -17.01
C ALA A 106 41.21 3.49 -18.49
N VAL A 107 40.09 4.18 -18.74
CA VAL A 107 39.85 4.81 -20.04
C VAL A 107 40.79 6.02 -20.12
N SER A 108 41.83 5.92 -20.95
CA SER A 108 42.82 6.97 -21.16
C SER A 108 42.28 8.11 -22.04
N GLY A 109 41.32 8.86 -21.50
CA GLY A 109 40.93 10.18 -22.01
C GLY A 109 41.70 11.28 -21.27
N GLN A 110 42.23 12.26 -21.99
CA GLN A 110 42.77 13.49 -21.39
C GLN A 110 41.63 14.36 -20.83
N GLY A 111 41.13 13.99 -19.64
CA GLY A 111 40.22 14.78 -18.83
C GLY A 111 40.95 15.33 -17.61
N GLN A 112 40.73 16.61 -17.28
CA GLN A 112 41.23 17.19 -16.04
C GLN A 112 40.70 16.38 -14.84
N SER A 113 41.59 15.92 -13.95
CA SER A 113 41.16 15.21 -12.75
C SER A 113 40.39 16.16 -11.82
N THR A 114 39.08 16.05 -11.84
CA THR A 114 38.20 16.71 -10.86
C THR A 114 38.53 16.22 -9.45
N PRO A 115 38.67 17.11 -8.46
CA PRO A 115 39.06 16.73 -7.10
C PRO A 115 37.87 16.12 -6.34
N TYR A 116 37.58 14.84 -6.60
CA TYR A 116 36.60 14.08 -5.84
C TYR A 116 37.18 13.59 -4.50
N VAL A 117 36.35 13.64 -3.46
CA VAL A 117 36.64 13.02 -2.16
C VAL A 117 35.75 11.79 -2.02
N THR A 118 36.34 10.60 -2.16
CA THR A 118 35.65 9.35 -1.81
C THR A 118 35.50 9.24 -0.31
N ARG A 119 34.32 8.81 0.14
CA ARG A 119 34.01 8.50 1.54
C ARG A 119 33.19 7.22 1.60
N SER A 120 33.58 6.28 2.44
CA SER A 120 32.91 4.98 2.57
C SER A 120 32.06 4.89 3.84
N ARG A 121 30.95 4.17 3.74
CA ARG A 121 30.12 3.75 4.86
C ARG A 121 30.45 2.32 5.27
N ILE A 122 30.41 2.05 6.57
CA ILE A 122 30.31 0.70 7.11
C ILE A 122 28.97 0.61 7.83
N TYR A 123 28.28 -0.49 7.60
CA TYR A 123 27.09 -0.90 8.32
C TYR A 123 27.40 -2.16 9.13
N ALA A 124 26.82 -2.28 10.32
CA ALA A 124 26.97 -3.45 11.19
C ALA A 124 25.69 -3.72 11.96
N PHE A 125 25.46 -4.99 12.34
CA PHE A 125 24.38 -5.36 13.25
C PHE A 125 24.71 -4.91 14.68
N VAL A 126 23.71 -4.40 15.40
CA VAL A 126 23.80 -4.16 16.84
C VAL A 126 23.38 -5.43 17.56
N VAL A 127 24.16 -5.82 18.57
CA VAL A 127 23.95 -7.02 19.37
C VAL A 127 23.56 -6.67 20.81
N ASP A 128 22.86 -7.59 21.47
CA ASP A 128 22.54 -7.53 22.89
C ASP A 128 23.76 -7.87 23.79
N GLU A 129 23.56 -7.86 25.11
CA GLU A 129 24.58 -8.21 26.11
C GLU A 129 25.10 -9.67 25.97
N MET A 130 24.36 -10.54 25.28
CA MET A 130 24.72 -11.94 25.01
C MET A 130 25.38 -12.12 23.63
N GLY A 131 25.54 -11.04 22.85
CA GLY A 131 26.12 -11.07 21.50
C GLY A 131 25.15 -11.50 20.39
N ASN A 132 23.84 -11.54 20.65
CA ASN A 132 22.82 -11.85 19.65
C ASN A 132 22.33 -10.58 18.94
N PRO A 133 22.17 -10.57 17.61
CA PRO A 133 21.60 -9.43 16.89
C PRO A 133 20.17 -9.09 17.36
N ILE A 134 19.91 -7.80 17.59
CA ILE A 134 18.62 -7.33 18.11
C ILE A 134 17.58 -7.30 16.98
N GLU A 135 16.59 -8.21 17.04
CA GLU A 135 15.45 -8.25 16.09
C GLU A 135 14.46 -7.10 16.41
N LEU A 136 14.15 -6.28 15.40
CA LEU A 136 13.14 -5.22 15.45
C LEU A 136 11.74 -5.78 15.12
N GLY A 137 11.67 -6.80 14.27
CA GLY A 137 10.43 -7.47 13.89
C GLY A 137 10.60 -8.51 12.78
N SER A 138 9.57 -9.33 12.59
CA SER A 138 9.52 -10.37 11.56
C SER A 138 8.26 -10.21 10.70
N GLY A 139 8.44 -10.18 9.38
CA GLY A 139 7.36 -10.21 8.39
C GLY A 139 7.14 -11.62 7.82
N ARG A 140 6.40 -11.70 6.70
CA ARG A 140 6.09 -12.96 5.97
C ARG A 140 7.35 -13.67 5.48
N PHE A 141 8.23 -12.92 4.80
CA PHE A 141 9.44 -13.46 4.15
C PHE A 141 10.73 -12.70 4.51
N ALA A 142 10.65 -11.67 5.35
CA ALA A 142 11.80 -10.86 5.75
C ALA A 142 11.85 -10.67 7.28
N LYS A 143 13.02 -10.35 7.82
CA LYS A 143 13.23 -9.96 9.23
C LYS A 143 14.01 -8.66 9.31
N ALA A 144 13.64 -7.79 10.24
CA ALA A 144 14.30 -6.52 10.48
C ALA A 144 15.14 -6.60 11.77
N TYR A 145 16.37 -6.09 11.71
CA TYR A 145 17.32 -6.04 12.80
C TYR A 145 17.83 -4.63 13.04
N LEU A 146 18.22 -4.32 14.28
CA LEU A 146 18.90 -3.06 14.59
C LEU A 146 20.35 -3.12 14.07
N GLY A 147 20.78 -2.03 13.45
CA GLY A 147 22.18 -1.86 13.04
C GLY A 147 22.69 -0.44 13.27
N GLU A 148 23.98 -0.25 12.99
CA GLU A 148 24.66 1.04 13.03
C GLU A 148 25.35 1.37 11.70
N GLU A 149 25.27 2.64 11.29
CA GLU A 149 26.08 3.24 10.22
C GLU A 149 27.25 4.03 10.84
N ARG A 150 28.43 3.91 10.24
CA ARG A 150 29.58 4.81 10.46
C ARG A 150 30.27 5.21 9.15
N TRP A 151 30.83 6.42 9.11
CA TRP A 151 31.86 6.78 8.14
C TRP A 151 33.16 6.02 8.44
N VAL A 152 33.81 5.44 7.43
CA VAL A 152 35.11 4.76 7.57
C VAL A 152 36.20 5.74 8.02
N GLU A 153 36.20 6.94 7.45
CA GLU A 153 37.26 7.93 7.66
C GLU A 153 36.93 8.91 8.80
N SER A 154 35.85 8.69 9.56
CA SER A 154 35.53 9.53 10.71
C SER A 154 36.37 9.14 11.92
N LYS A 155 36.98 10.15 12.55
CA LYS A 155 37.68 10.03 13.83
C LYS A 155 36.74 10.03 15.04
N THR A 156 35.43 10.17 14.83
CA THR A 156 34.44 10.20 15.92
C THR A 156 33.86 8.81 16.20
N THR A 157 33.48 8.56 17.45
CA THR A 157 32.71 7.38 17.86
C THR A 157 31.24 7.42 17.45
N LEU A 158 30.77 8.46 16.75
CA LEU A 158 29.37 8.59 16.33
C LEU A 158 28.92 7.38 15.50
N ARG A 159 27.70 6.92 15.79
CA ARG A 159 26.98 5.84 15.12
C ARG A 159 25.56 6.32 14.84
N ARG A 160 25.12 6.25 13.59
CA ARG A 160 23.71 6.50 13.24
C ARG A 160 22.97 5.16 13.36
N PRO A 161 21.91 5.05 14.18
CA PRO A 161 21.12 3.83 14.23
C PRO A 161 20.31 3.67 12.94
N ILE A 162 20.30 2.46 12.40
CA ILE A 162 19.64 2.08 11.14
C ILE A 162 18.88 0.76 11.33
N ALA A 163 18.04 0.39 10.37
CA ALA A 163 17.38 -0.91 10.31
C ALA A 163 17.96 -1.75 9.18
N ILE A 164 18.24 -3.03 9.42
CA ILE A 164 18.71 -4.00 8.41
C ILE A 164 17.58 -4.99 8.18
N LYS A 165 16.93 -4.94 7.01
CA LYS A 165 15.86 -5.86 6.60
C LYS A 165 16.48 -6.95 5.71
N CYS A 166 16.50 -8.20 6.18
CA CYS A 166 17.06 -9.35 5.47
C CYS A 166 15.97 -10.33 5.02
N LEU A 167 16.18 -10.99 3.88
CA LEU A 167 15.36 -12.10 3.41
C LEU A 167 15.48 -13.32 4.35
N GLN A 168 14.37 -13.98 4.70
CA GLN A 168 14.39 -15.18 5.53
C GLN A 168 14.88 -16.39 4.73
N ARG A 169 15.56 -17.32 5.42
CA ARG A 169 16.09 -18.54 4.81
C ARG A 169 14.98 -19.53 4.47
N GLY A 170 15.02 -20.10 3.27
CA GLY A 170 14.05 -21.12 2.83
C GLY A 170 12.67 -20.58 2.43
N VAL A 171 12.56 -19.30 2.07
CA VAL A 171 11.36 -18.72 1.47
C VAL A 171 11.05 -19.30 0.08
N SER A 172 9.82 -19.10 -0.40
CA SER A 172 9.44 -19.51 -1.76
C SER A 172 10.17 -18.65 -2.82
N PRO A 173 10.38 -19.17 -4.06
CA PRO A 173 10.92 -18.37 -5.16
C PRO A 173 10.09 -17.12 -5.46
N GLU A 174 8.76 -17.20 -5.30
CA GLU A 174 7.87 -16.04 -5.39
C GLU A 174 8.21 -14.98 -4.33
N ASP A 175 8.39 -15.38 -3.08
CA ASP A 175 8.66 -14.46 -1.98
C ASP A 175 10.07 -13.86 -2.06
N GLN A 176 11.04 -14.59 -2.62
CA GLN A 176 12.36 -14.05 -2.99
C GLN A 176 12.24 -12.99 -4.10
N MET A 177 11.47 -13.28 -5.16
CA MET A 177 11.18 -12.32 -6.23
C MET A 177 10.44 -11.08 -5.71
N ARG A 178 9.50 -11.26 -4.76
CA ARG A 178 8.82 -10.16 -4.08
C ARG A 178 9.80 -9.28 -3.30
N PHE A 179 10.76 -9.85 -2.56
CA PHE A 179 11.75 -9.07 -1.83
C PHE A 179 12.68 -8.26 -2.77
N GLN A 180 13.10 -8.85 -3.87
CA GLN A 180 13.93 -8.19 -4.88
C GLN A 180 13.19 -7.06 -5.61
N MET A 181 11.93 -7.27 -6.00
CA MET A 181 11.10 -6.20 -6.56
C MET A 181 10.80 -5.10 -5.52
N GLU A 182 10.63 -5.43 -4.23
CA GLU A 182 10.44 -4.43 -3.17
C GLU A 182 11.67 -3.49 -3.07
N LYS A 183 12.87 -4.08 -3.12
CA LYS A 183 14.17 -3.40 -3.15
C LYS A 183 14.31 -2.50 -4.39
N GLU A 184 14.03 -3.00 -5.59
CA GLU A 184 14.07 -2.21 -6.85
C GLU A 184 13.07 -1.04 -6.82
N ILE A 185 11.82 -1.29 -6.41
CA ILE A 185 10.82 -0.22 -6.28
C ILE A 185 11.28 0.81 -5.27
N LEU A 186 11.80 0.39 -4.12
CA LEU A 186 12.23 1.30 -3.07
C LEU A 186 13.40 2.18 -3.52
N GLU A 187 14.36 1.63 -4.28
CA GLU A 187 15.43 2.40 -4.95
C GLU A 187 14.86 3.44 -5.92
N ARG A 188 13.88 3.05 -6.75
CA ARG A 188 13.23 3.94 -7.72
C ARG A 188 12.49 5.10 -7.06
N VAL A 189 11.84 4.89 -5.91
CA VAL A 189 11.00 5.91 -5.24
C VAL A 189 11.73 6.79 -4.22
N GLN A 190 13.05 6.69 -4.11
CA GLN A 190 13.84 7.57 -3.22
C GLN A 190 13.70 9.07 -3.56
N GLY A 191 13.99 9.92 -2.57
CA GLY A 191 14.06 11.38 -2.73
C GLY A 191 12.87 12.17 -2.18
N HIS A 192 11.79 11.53 -1.72
CA HIS A 192 10.68 12.19 -1.04
C HIS A 192 10.87 12.17 0.50
N PRO A 193 10.65 13.28 1.22
CA PRO A 193 10.87 13.34 2.68
C PRO A 193 9.98 12.38 3.48
N ASN A 194 8.83 11.95 2.92
CA ASN A 194 7.89 11.04 3.57
C ASN A 194 7.88 9.61 2.98
N ILE A 195 8.91 9.23 2.22
CA ILE A 195 9.20 7.82 1.86
C ILE A 195 10.39 7.36 2.70
N ILE A 196 10.41 6.08 3.11
CA ILE A 196 11.52 5.48 3.87
C ILE A 196 12.84 5.58 3.09
N GLU A 197 13.87 6.13 3.74
CA GLU A 197 15.20 6.28 3.16
C GLU A 197 15.91 4.91 3.08
N LEU A 198 16.24 4.49 1.86
CA LEU A 198 17.11 3.35 1.59
C LEU A 198 18.56 3.85 1.49
N LEU A 199 19.40 3.39 2.42
CA LEU A 199 20.79 3.82 2.59
C LEU A 199 21.76 2.96 1.77
N ALA A 200 21.46 1.66 1.65
CA ALA A 200 22.17 0.69 0.84
C ALA A 200 21.34 -0.59 0.67
N SER A 201 21.65 -1.39 -0.33
CA SER A 201 21.12 -2.75 -0.55
C SER A 201 22.29 -3.67 -0.91
N GLY A 202 22.12 -4.99 -0.78
CA GLY A 202 23.19 -5.95 -1.11
C GLY A 202 22.68 -7.38 -1.24
N GLU A 203 23.42 -8.20 -1.99
CA GLU A 203 23.10 -9.61 -2.24
C GLU A 203 24.37 -10.41 -2.55
N GLY A 204 24.65 -11.46 -1.77
CA GLY A 204 25.64 -12.51 -2.08
C GLY A 204 27.13 -12.10 -2.04
N ASP A 205 27.44 -10.86 -2.40
CA ASP A 205 28.77 -10.25 -2.52
C ASP A 205 29.50 -10.07 -1.18
N SER A 206 28.74 -10.01 -0.09
CA SER A 206 29.20 -9.66 1.26
C SER A 206 29.05 -10.84 2.23
N PRO A 207 29.68 -12.02 2.01
CA PRO A 207 29.43 -13.24 2.80
C PRO A 207 29.83 -13.13 4.28
N GLY A 208 30.57 -12.07 4.65
CA GLY A 208 30.89 -11.73 6.03
C GLY A 208 29.86 -10.83 6.74
N PHE A 209 28.90 -10.23 6.03
CA PHE A 209 27.99 -9.21 6.59
C PHE A 209 26.98 -9.78 7.59
N VAL A 210 26.31 -10.88 7.24
CA VAL A 210 25.38 -11.56 8.14
C VAL A 210 26.15 -12.24 9.29
N PRO A 211 25.85 -11.92 10.57
CA PRO A 211 26.48 -12.53 11.73
C PRO A 211 26.28 -14.06 11.74
N PRO A 212 27.26 -14.87 12.20
CA PRO A 212 27.15 -16.32 12.24
C PRO A 212 25.86 -16.86 12.87
N GLN A 213 25.33 -16.17 13.89
CA GLN A 213 24.10 -16.47 14.63
C GLN A 213 22.79 -16.32 13.82
N LEU A 214 22.86 -15.75 12.62
CA LEU A 214 21.71 -15.54 11.74
C LEU A 214 21.80 -16.29 10.40
N ARG A 215 22.96 -16.86 10.04
CA ARG A 215 23.17 -17.50 8.71
C ARG A 215 22.31 -18.75 8.49
N ASP A 216 21.80 -19.33 9.57
CA ASP A 216 20.83 -20.41 9.61
C ASP A 216 19.37 -19.93 9.47
N ARG A 217 19.11 -18.61 9.56
CA ARG A 217 17.77 -18.01 9.63
C ARG A 217 17.46 -17.00 8.51
N VAL A 218 18.47 -16.33 7.97
CA VAL A 218 18.34 -15.35 6.88
C VAL A 218 19.31 -15.65 5.74
N GLU A 219 18.92 -15.31 4.53
CA GLU A 219 19.81 -15.28 3.37
C GLU A 219 20.71 -14.04 3.41
N ASN A 220 21.78 -14.03 2.61
CA ASN A 220 22.65 -12.86 2.44
C ASN A 220 22.08 -11.89 1.38
N ASP A 221 20.81 -11.53 1.50
CA ASP A 221 20.09 -10.56 0.67
C ASP A 221 19.35 -9.59 1.59
N PHE A 222 19.65 -8.30 1.47
CA PHE A 222 19.29 -7.30 2.47
C PHE A 222 19.11 -5.88 1.94
N MET A 223 18.35 -5.09 2.70
CA MET A 223 18.18 -3.65 2.57
C MET A 223 18.56 -2.96 3.90
N ILE A 224 19.20 -1.81 3.79
CA ILE A 224 19.63 -0.98 4.92
C ILE A 224 18.83 0.31 4.89
N LEU A 225 17.95 0.49 5.87
CA LEU A 225 16.94 1.55 5.94
C LEU A 225 17.22 2.51 7.09
N GLU A 226 16.74 3.75 7.03
CA GLU A 226 16.72 4.62 8.22
C GLU A 226 15.85 4.03 9.34
N LEU A 227 16.21 4.28 10.61
CA LEU A 227 15.46 3.77 11.75
C LEU A 227 14.37 4.75 12.25
N LEU A 228 13.13 4.27 12.25
CA LEU A 228 11.96 4.92 12.85
C LEU A 228 11.64 4.30 14.22
N ASP A 229 10.75 4.92 15.00
CA ASP A 229 10.48 4.49 16.38
C ASP A 229 9.42 3.39 16.51
N MET A 230 8.45 3.37 15.59
CA MET A 230 7.31 2.41 15.54
C MET A 230 6.51 2.57 14.25
N SER A 231 5.59 1.65 13.98
CA SER A 231 4.51 1.87 13.00
C SER A 231 3.32 2.65 13.61
N LEU A 232 2.49 3.23 12.76
CA LEU A 232 1.24 3.88 13.18
C LEU A 232 0.27 2.85 13.77
N GLU A 233 0.25 1.61 13.27
CA GLU A 233 -0.51 0.51 13.88
C GLU A 233 -0.08 0.24 15.32
N GLU A 234 1.22 0.11 15.57
CA GLU A 234 1.77 -0.11 16.92
C GLU A 234 1.43 1.06 17.86
N ARG A 235 1.53 2.31 17.36
CA ARG A 235 1.18 3.51 18.12
C ARG A 235 -0.30 3.53 18.56
N LEU A 236 -1.23 3.15 17.67
CA LEU A 236 -2.67 3.18 17.92
C LEU A 236 -3.15 1.99 18.77
N LYS A 237 -2.68 0.77 18.48
CA LYS A 237 -3.06 -0.43 19.24
C LYS A 237 -2.32 -0.54 20.58
N GLY A 238 -1.16 0.12 20.70
CA GLY A 238 -0.24 0.01 21.81
C GLY A 238 0.72 -1.17 21.63
N ALA A 239 2.01 -0.94 21.87
CA ALA A 239 3.01 -1.99 21.86
C ALA A 239 2.80 -2.95 23.03
N ARG A 240 2.97 -4.27 22.80
CA ARG A 240 2.89 -5.30 23.87
C ARG A 240 3.78 -5.01 25.10
N GLN A 241 4.84 -4.21 24.93
CA GLN A 241 5.80 -3.85 25.98
C GLN A 241 5.65 -2.42 26.52
N LYS A 242 4.83 -1.55 25.92
CA LYS A 242 4.62 -0.16 26.40
C LYS A 242 3.12 0.12 26.55
N ARG A 243 2.66 0.27 27.80
CA ARG A 243 1.25 0.55 28.20
C ARG A 243 0.67 1.89 27.72
N ARG A 244 1.29 2.58 26.76
CA ARG A 244 0.86 3.91 26.27
C ARG A 244 0.49 3.80 24.79
N ARG A 245 -0.79 3.51 24.52
CA ARG A 245 -1.41 3.67 23.19
C ARG A 245 -1.79 5.13 22.97
N ASP A 246 -1.76 5.59 21.73
CA ASP A 246 -2.31 6.90 21.33
C ASP A 246 -3.77 6.73 20.94
N ASP A 247 -4.68 6.99 21.88
CA ASP A 247 -6.11 6.80 21.69
C ASP A 247 -6.73 8.05 21.04
N LEU A 248 -6.87 8.01 19.72
CA LEU A 248 -7.41 9.13 18.94
C LEU A 248 -8.86 9.48 19.31
N LEU A 249 -9.66 8.51 19.78
CA LEU A 249 -11.04 8.76 20.20
C LEU A 249 -11.12 9.47 21.56
N ALA A 250 -10.08 9.37 22.39
CA ALA A 250 -10.01 10.01 23.70
C ALA A 250 -9.69 11.52 23.65
N VAL A 251 -9.32 12.07 22.49
CA VAL A 251 -9.16 13.52 22.29
C VAL A 251 -10.37 14.16 21.59
N PRO A 252 -10.68 15.45 21.83
CA PRO A 252 -11.80 16.13 21.18
C PRO A 252 -11.70 16.08 19.65
N LEU A 253 -12.83 15.98 18.95
CA LEU A 253 -12.89 15.78 17.49
C LEU A 253 -11.98 16.75 16.70
N ARG A 254 -11.93 18.04 17.07
CA ARG A 254 -11.04 19.01 16.40
C ARG A 254 -9.56 18.66 16.55
N GLU A 255 -9.11 18.27 17.74
CA GLU A 255 -7.72 17.83 17.98
C GLU A 255 -7.44 16.49 17.28
N ARG A 256 -8.43 15.59 17.26
CA ARG A 256 -8.33 14.33 16.53
C ARG A 256 -8.06 14.57 15.05
N ILE A 257 -8.87 15.40 14.40
CA ILE A 257 -8.73 15.73 12.98
C ILE A 257 -7.34 16.30 12.70
N PHE A 258 -6.81 17.18 13.56
CA PHE A 258 -5.44 17.68 13.44
C PHE A 258 -4.39 16.56 13.46
N ARG A 259 -4.40 15.71 14.49
CA ARG A 259 -3.44 14.60 14.62
C ARG A 259 -3.54 13.64 13.42
N VAL A 260 -4.75 13.39 12.94
CA VAL A 260 -4.98 12.56 11.75
C VAL A 260 -4.43 13.21 10.48
N LEU A 261 -4.56 14.52 10.32
CA LEU A 261 -3.98 15.25 9.21
C LEU A 261 -2.44 15.27 9.24
N GLU A 262 -1.82 15.32 10.43
CA GLU A 262 -0.37 15.13 10.60
C GLU A 262 0.10 13.72 10.18
N TYR A 263 -0.77 12.71 10.16
CA TYR A 263 -0.47 11.39 9.59
C TYR A 263 -0.76 11.32 8.08
N ILE A 264 -1.98 11.64 7.65
CA ILE A 264 -2.44 11.32 6.29
C ILE A 264 -1.88 12.25 5.22
N ILE A 265 -1.59 13.53 5.51
CA ILE A 265 -1.01 14.46 4.52
C ILE A 265 0.38 13.98 4.05
N PRO A 266 1.35 13.67 4.94
CA PRO A 266 2.62 13.04 4.57
C PRO A 266 2.51 11.76 3.72
N VAL A 267 1.48 10.94 3.97
CA VAL A 267 1.28 9.68 3.24
C VAL A 267 0.65 9.97 1.87
N ALA A 268 -0.33 10.87 1.78
CA ALA A 268 -0.93 11.28 0.51
C ALA A 268 0.10 11.96 -0.41
N THR A 269 0.99 12.81 0.11
CA THR A 269 2.04 13.46 -0.70
C THR A 269 3.14 12.51 -1.13
N SER A 270 3.50 11.50 -0.32
CA SER A 270 4.43 10.45 -0.76
C SER A 270 3.84 9.56 -1.86
N VAL A 271 2.54 9.26 -1.80
CA VAL A 271 1.81 8.55 -2.85
C VAL A 271 1.69 9.41 -4.11
N GLU A 272 1.39 10.71 -3.99
CA GLU A 272 1.40 11.66 -5.11
C GLU A 272 2.76 11.68 -5.83
N PHE A 273 3.86 11.77 -5.08
CA PHE A 273 5.21 11.71 -5.63
C PHE A 273 5.48 10.37 -6.34
N ALA A 274 5.12 9.24 -5.72
CA ALA A 274 5.29 7.92 -6.31
C ALA A 274 4.50 7.78 -7.62
N HIS A 275 3.25 8.26 -7.65
CA HIS A 275 2.37 8.22 -8.82
C HIS A 275 2.85 9.13 -9.95
N LEU A 276 3.17 10.40 -9.65
CA LEU A 276 3.37 11.42 -10.68
C LEU A 276 4.83 11.62 -11.10
N VAL A 277 5.78 11.39 -10.19
CA VAL A 277 7.22 11.63 -10.45
C VAL A 277 7.97 10.34 -10.74
N ARG A 278 7.52 9.21 -10.17
CA ARG A 278 8.20 7.91 -10.28
C ARG A 278 7.43 6.88 -11.11
N ASP A 279 6.17 7.16 -11.40
CA ASP A 279 5.21 6.26 -12.04
C ASP A 279 5.20 4.87 -11.39
N THR A 280 4.83 4.83 -10.11
CA THR A 280 4.88 3.63 -9.27
C THR A 280 3.76 3.66 -8.23
N CYS A 281 3.05 2.55 -8.07
CA CYS A 281 1.97 2.39 -7.09
C CYS A 281 2.44 1.58 -5.87
N HIS A 282 1.91 1.88 -4.69
CA HIS A 282 2.30 1.29 -3.41
C HIS A 282 1.61 -0.05 -3.13
N ARG A 283 0.32 -0.17 -3.46
CA ARG A 283 -0.56 -1.35 -3.41
C ARG A 283 -0.80 -1.99 -2.03
N ASP A 284 -0.17 -1.52 -0.96
CA ASP A 284 -0.41 -2.00 0.42
C ASP A 284 -0.36 -0.86 1.46
N ILE A 285 -1.08 0.22 1.22
CA ILE A 285 -1.13 1.36 2.16
C ILE A 285 -2.03 0.98 3.35
N LYS A 286 -1.44 0.91 4.54
CA LYS A 286 -2.11 0.58 5.80
C LYS A 286 -1.32 1.10 7.00
N PRO A 287 -1.90 1.19 8.22
CA PRO A 287 -1.20 1.74 9.39
C PRO A 287 0.08 1.00 9.80
N ALA A 288 0.24 -0.28 9.44
CA ALA A 288 1.47 -1.03 9.68
C ALA A 288 2.65 -0.53 8.83
N ASN A 289 2.38 -0.06 7.61
CA ASN A 289 3.36 0.38 6.62
C ASN A 289 3.64 1.90 6.68
N ILE A 290 2.99 2.60 7.63
CA ILE A 290 3.21 4.01 7.93
C ILE A 290 4.07 4.08 9.19
N LEU A 291 5.35 4.41 9.03
CA LEU A 291 6.33 4.48 10.10
C LEU A 291 6.43 5.90 10.68
N VAL A 292 6.70 5.97 11.99
CA VAL A 292 6.66 7.20 12.78
C VAL A 292 8.00 7.43 13.48
N LYS A 293 8.57 8.62 13.33
CA LYS A 293 9.58 9.18 14.26
C LYS A 293 8.88 10.15 15.19
N LEU A 294 8.99 9.92 16.49
CA LEU A 294 8.45 10.81 17.51
C LEU A 294 9.29 12.11 17.59
N PRO A 295 8.66 13.24 17.97
CA PRO A 295 9.41 14.43 18.36
C PRO A 295 10.33 14.14 19.55
N ASP A 296 11.53 14.73 19.56
CA ASP A 296 12.35 14.76 20.77
C ASP A 296 11.72 15.75 21.78
N PRO A 297 11.28 15.29 22.97
CA PRO A 297 10.61 16.16 23.95
C PRO A 297 11.54 17.25 24.54
N ASN A 298 12.86 17.12 24.36
CA ASN A 298 13.84 18.09 24.86
C ASN A 298 14.12 19.21 23.83
N LEU A 299 13.71 19.04 22.57
CA LEU A 299 14.04 19.96 21.48
C LEU A 299 12.82 20.77 21.04
N ARG A 300 12.85 22.07 21.34
CA ARG A 300 11.83 23.02 20.83
C ARG A 300 11.86 23.03 19.30
N GLY A 301 10.70 22.79 18.69
CA GLY A 301 10.57 22.71 17.23
C GLY A 301 10.92 21.35 16.63
N SER A 302 11.24 20.32 17.44
CA SER A 302 11.23 18.95 16.91
C SER A 302 9.82 18.60 16.47
N GLN A 303 9.69 18.07 15.26
CA GLN A 303 8.43 17.63 14.69
C GLN A 303 8.39 16.11 14.57
N MET A 304 7.18 15.56 14.55
CA MET A 304 6.95 14.17 14.22
C MET A 304 7.28 13.97 12.72
N ARG A 305 7.91 12.85 12.36
CA ARG A 305 8.19 12.53 10.96
C ARG A 305 7.45 11.25 10.57
N ILE A 306 6.72 11.31 9.47
CA ILE A 306 5.95 10.19 8.93
C ILE A 306 6.60 9.70 7.64
N LYS A 307 6.72 8.37 7.51
CA LYS A 307 7.44 7.68 6.44
C LYS A 307 6.60 6.51 5.93
N LEU A 308 6.29 6.48 4.64
CA LEU A 308 5.69 5.34 3.97
C LEU A 308 6.78 4.31 3.62
N ALA A 309 6.53 3.04 3.94
CA ALA A 309 7.44 1.91 3.77
C ALA A 309 6.72 0.67 3.22
N ASP A 310 7.46 -0.39 2.87
CA ASP A 310 6.92 -1.69 2.41
C ASP A 310 5.98 -1.57 1.18
N PHE A 311 6.55 -1.12 0.04
CA PHE A 311 5.85 -1.07 -1.25
C PHE A 311 5.57 -2.48 -1.77
N ASN A 312 4.30 -2.83 -2.00
CA ASN A 312 3.90 -4.20 -2.30
C ASN A 312 3.83 -4.48 -3.81
N VAL A 313 4.51 -5.57 -4.18
CA VAL A 313 4.74 -6.05 -5.54
C VAL A 313 3.92 -7.29 -5.88
N GLY A 314 3.29 -7.93 -4.90
CA GLY A 314 2.57 -9.20 -5.05
C GLY A 314 1.26 -9.16 -5.84
N LYS A 315 0.95 -8.06 -6.54
CA LYS A 315 -0.21 -7.90 -7.44
C LYS A 315 0.17 -7.30 -8.80
N VAL A 316 1.43 -7.47 -9.23
CA VAL A 316 1.99 -6.82 -10.43
C VAL A 316 2.48 -7.82 -11.48
N ALA A 317 2.85 -9.03 -11.07
CA ALA A 317 3.39 -10.05 -11.95
C ALA A 317 2.99 -11.44 -11.44
N ASP A 318 1.84 -11.96 -11.91
CA ASP A 318 1.84 -12.91 -13.03
C ASP A 318 0.40 -13.27 -13.44
N ALA A 319 0.12 -13.37 -14.73
CA ALA A 319 -1.21 -13.80 -15.21
C ALA A 319 -1.50 -15.28 -14.90
N ASP A 320 -0.44 -16.08 -14.74
CA ASP A 320 -0.51 -17.53 -14.51
C ASP A 320 -0.47 -17.94 -13.02
N LEU A 321 -0.03 -17.07 -12.09
CA LEU A 321 0.08 -17.42 -10.66
C LEU A 321 -1.10 -16.95 -9.78
N ASP A 322 -1.89 -15.99 -10.23
CA ASP A 322 -2.84 -15.23 -9.38
C ASP A 322 -4.07 -16.05 -8.89
N LEU A 323 -4.32 -17.24 -9.47
CA LEU A 323 -5.43 -18.13 -9.10
C LEU A 323 -5.26 -18.81 -7.72
N SER A 324 -4.06 -18.85 -7.15
CA SER A 324 -3.77 -19.58 -5.90
C SER A 324 -3.63 -18.68 -4.66
N MET A 325 -3.10 -17.47 -4.83
CA MET A 325 -2.70 -16.58 -3.73
C MET A 325 -3.86 -15.80 -3.08
N THR A 326 -4.96 -15.55 -3.79
CA THR A 326 -6.11 -14.79 -3.26
C THR A 326 -6.89 -15.51 -2.15
N ARG A 327 -6.65 -16.81 -1.90
CA ARG A 327 -7.36 -17.60 -0.87
C ARG A 327 -6.55 -18.04 0.34
N PHE A 328 -5.22 -18.09 0.25
CA PHE A 328 -4.37 -18.62 1.34
C PHE A 328 -3.47 -17.54 1.93
N GLN A 329 -3.75 -17.18 3.19
CA GLN A 329 -2.97 -16.26 4.04
C GLN A 329 -3.06 -14.76 3.73
N ALA A 330 -4.26 -14.24 3.45
CA ALA A 330 -4.54 -12.86 3.84
C ALA A 330 -4.50 -12.74 5.38
N VAL A 331 -3.60 -11.91 5.93
CA VAL A 331 -3.62 -11.60 7.37
C VAL A 331 -4.97 -10.92 7.67
N PRO A 332 -5.78 -11.41 8.64
CA PRO A 332 -7.20 -10.99 8.77
C PRO A 332 -7.45 -9.48 8.88
N GLY A 333 -6.47 -8.69 9.34
CA GLY A 333 -6.57 -7.23 9.43
C GLY A 333 -6.12 -6.43 8.19
N THR A 334 -5.47 -7.05 7.19
CA THR A 334 -4.98 -6.33 5.99
C THR A 334 -6.08 -6.06 4.96
N LEU A 335 -7.12 -6.90 4.92
CA LEU A 335 -8.22 -6.78 3.93
C LEU A 335 -8.96 -5.43 4.01
N TYR A 336 -9.12 -4.87 5.22
CA TYR A 336 -9.90 -3.64 5.46
C TYR A 336 -9.37 -2.36 4.79
N PHE A 337 -8.18 -2.39 4.20
CA PHE A 337 -7.59 -1.26 3.48
C PHE A 337 -7.42 -1.55 1.98
N GLN A 338 -7.77 -2.76 1.51
CA GLN A 338 -7.68 -3.12 0.10
C GLN A 338 -8.91 -2.62 -0.68
N SER A 339 -8.67 -2.18 -1.90
CA SER A 339 -9.73 -1.76 -2.84
C SER A 339 -10.52 -2.96 -3.40
N PRO A 340 -11.72 -2.76 -3.96
CA PRO A 340 -12.50 -3.84 -4.57
C PRO A 340 -11.73 -4.59 -5.67
N GLU A 341 -11.01 -3.85 -6.52
CA GLU A 341 -10.14 -4.39 -7.57
C GLU A 341 -8.93 -5.17 -7.03
N GLN A 342 -8.61 -5.01 -5.75
CA GLN A 342 -7.59 -5.77 -5.04
C GLN A 342 -8.13 -7.01 -4.32
N GLU A 343 -9.37 -6.99 -3.82
CA GLU A 343 -10.00 -8.16 -3.19
C GLU A 343 -10.55 -9.14 -4.23
N THR A 344 -11.17 -8.63 -5.29
CA THR A 344 -11.74 -9.42 -6.39
C THR A 344 -11.16 -8.89 -7.70
N ASN A 345 -9.98 -9.41 -8.07
CA ASN A 345 -9.28 -9.01 -9.29
C ASN A 345 -9.79 -9.72 -10.55
N THR A 346 -10.63 -10.77 -10.47
CA THR A 346 -11.14 -11.47 -11.66
C THR A 346 -12.66 -11.51 -11.72
N PHE A 347 -13.22 -11.33 -12.92
CA PHE A 347 -14.61 -11.65 -13.23
C PHE A 347 -14.75 -12.34 -14.60
N GLU A 348 -15.80 -13.13 -14.75
CA GLU A 348 -16.15 -13.81 -16.00
C GLU A 348 -17.10 -12.93 -16.83
N LEU A 349 -17.05 -13.10 -18.15
CA LEU A 349 -17.96 -12.45 -19.11
C LEU A 349 -18.35 -13.45 -20.21
N LEU A 350 -19.61 -13.45 -20.62
CA LEU A 350 -20.00 -14.05 -21.91
C LEU A 350 -19.57 -13.14 -23.06
N VAL A 351 -18.79 -13.71 -24.00
CA VAL A 351 -18.16 -12.97 -25.11
C VAL A 351 -18.24 -13.69 -26.46
N ASN A 352 -18.12 -12.90 -27.53
CA ASN A 352 -17.74 -13.35 -28.87
C ASN A 352 -16.33 -12.86 -29.20
N VAL A 353 -15.49 -13.74 -29.72
CA VAL A 353 -14.13 -13.43 -30.19
C VAL A 353 -13.99 -13.79 -31.67
N THR A 354 -13.29 -12.96 -32.44
CA THR A 354 -13.03 -13.20 -33.87
C THR A 354 -11.54 -13.23 -34.11
N GLN A 355 -11.03 -14.33 -34.69
CA GLN A 355 -9.62 -14.48 -35.04
C GLN A 355 -9.17 -13.34 -35.96
N GLY A 356 -8.04 -12.71 -35.65
CA GLY A 356 -7.50 -11.56 -36.37
C GLY A 356 -8.20 -10.22 -36.07
N SER A 357 -9.25 -10.20 -35.24
CA SER A 357 -9.87 -8.97 -34.74
C SER A 357 -9.28 -8.57 -33.39
N PRO A 358 -9.00 -7.28 -33.13
CA PRO A 358 -8.74 -6.79 -31.78
C PRO A 358 -10.04 -6.55 -30.99
N GLU A 359 -11.22 -6.64 -31.61
CA GLU A 359 -12.51 -6.43 -30.94
C GLU A 359 -13.05 -7.74 -30.34
N VAL A 360 -13.45 -7.67 -29.07
CA VAL A 360 -14.20 -8.70 -28.35
C VAL A 360 -15.55 -8.12 -27.98
N GLU A 361 -16.64 -8.76 -28.39
CA GLU A 361 -18.00 -8.35 -28.01
C GLU A 361 -18.40 -9.05 -26.71
N PHE A 362 -19.08 -8.36 -25.80
CA PHE A 362 -19.59 -8.94 -24.55
C PHE A 362 -21.09 -8.71 -24.42
N PHE A 363 -21.77 -9.53 -23.60
CA PHE A 363 -23.24 -9.48 -23.50
C PHE A 363 -23.74 -8.93 -22.16
N GLU A 364 -22.98 -9.13 -21.09
CA GLU A 364 -23.39 -8.83 -19.72
C GLU A 364 -23.04 -7.41 -19.30
N ASP A 365 -23.88 -6.81 -18.45
CA ASP A 365 -23.61 -5.54 -17.80
C ASP A 365 -22.94 -5.82 -16.44
N PHE A 366 -21.75 -5.26 -16.23
CA PHE A 366 -20.87 -5.61 -15.11
C PHE A 366 -20.43 -4.37 -14.34
N TYR A 367 -20.39 -4.48 -13.00
CA TYR A 367 -20.14 -3.33 -12.11
C TYR A 367 -18.74 -2.72 -12.24
N ILE A 368 -17.73 -3.55 -12.51
CA ILE A 368 -16.32 -3.14 -12.45
C ILE A 368 -15.90 -2.55 -13.80
N ASP A 369 -15.62 -1.24 -13.86
CA ASP A 369 -15.09 -0.60 -15.07
C ASP A 369 -13.88 -1.36 -15.61
N ILE A 370 -13.85 -1.63 -16.92
CA ILE A 370 -12.67 -2.17 -17.61
C ILE A 370 -11.83 -1.01 -18.13
N TYR A 371 -10.53 -1.09 -17.92
CA TYR A 371 -9.56 -0.05 -18.25
C TYR A 371 -8.40 -0.60 -19.08
N GLU A 372 -7.61 0.31 -19.64
CA GLU A 372 -6.30 0.00 -20.21
C GLU A 372 -5.44 -0.81 -19.22
N ASN A 373 -4.67 -1.77 -19.75
CA ASN A 373 -3.78 -2.68 -19.02
C ASN A 373 -4.47 -3.74 -18.14
N ASP A 374 -5.81 -3.79 -18.08
CA ASP A 374 -6.50 -5.02 -17.66
C ASP A 374 -6.16 -6.16 -18.64
N THR A 375 -6.24 -7.41 -18.20
CA THR A 375 -5.94 -8.58 -19.04
C THR A 375 -7.20 -9.38 -19.35
N PHE A 376 -7.45 -9.64 -20.62
CA PHE A 376 -8.47 -10.57 -21.11
C PHE A 376 -7.85 -11.93 -21.42
N SER A 377 -8.52 -13.01 -21.05
CA SER A 377 -8.26 -14.36 -21.59
C SER A 377 -9.59 -15.07 -21.85
N LEU A 378 -9.60 -16.10 -22.70
CA LEU A 378 -10.67 -17.09 -22.62
C LEU A 378 -10.52 -17.95 -21.37
N PHE A 379 -11.63 -18.52 -20.88
CA PHE A 379 -11.63 -19.42 -19.73
C PHE A 379 -10.90 -20.73 -20.10
N ASN A 380 -10.05 -21.24 -19.19
CA ASN A 380 -9.16 -22.39 -19.44
C ASN A 380 -8.24 -22.28 -20.66
N ARG A 381 -7.86 -21.05 -21.08
CA ARG A 381 -6.80 -20.81 -22.08
C ARG A 381 -5.65 -20.02 -21.44
N ASN A 382 -4.44 -20.24 -21.96
CA ASN A 382 -3.22 -19.59 -21.48
C ASN A 382 -2.95 -18.26 -22.20
N GLU A 383 -3.49 -18.05 -23.41
CA GLU A 383 -3.30 -16.82 -24.16
C GLU A 383 -4.00 -15.64 -23.46
N CYS A 384 -3.18 -14.64 -23.12
CA CYS A 384 -3.59 -13.43 -22.40
C CYS A 384 -3.41 -12.21 -23.31
N TYR A 385 -4.37 -11.29 -23.26
CA TYR A 385 -4.44 -10.11 -24.11
C TYR A 385 -4.63 -8.88 -23.24
N SER A 386 -3.65 -7.97 -23.23
CA SER A 386 -3.83 -6.66 -22.60
C SER A 386 -4.96 -5.90 -23.30
N ILE A 387 -5.86 -5.33 -22.52
CA ILE A 387 -6.96 -4.49 -23.00
C ILE A 387 -6.43 -3.08 -23.20
N ALA A 388 -6.70 -2.51 -24.37
CA ALA A 388 -6.36 -1.13 -24.73
C ALA A 388 -7.51 -0.16 -24.41
N ALA A 389 -8.76 -0.57 -24.61
CA ALA A 389 -9.95 0.21 -24.28
C ALA A 389 -11.18 -0.67 -24.06
N ALA A 390 -12.22 -0.12 -23.42
CA ALA A 390 -13.54 -0.73 -23.33
C ALA A 390 -14.62 0.30 -23.69
N ASP A 391 -15.45 -0.04 -24.67
CA ASP A 391 -16.64 0.73 -25.06
C ASP A 391 -17.88 0.00 -24.51
N ARG A 392 -18.31 0.41 -23.31
CA ARG A 392 -19.51 -0.15 -22.67
C ARG A 392 -20.80 0.14 -23.46
N ALA A 393 -20.90 1.28 -24.13
CA ALA A 393 -22.10 1.65 -24.87
C ALA A 393 -22.31 0.75 -26.10
N ARG A 394 -21.21 0.28 -26.72
CA ARG A 394 -21.24 -0.70 -27.81
C ARG A 394 -21.05 -2.16 -27.36
N LYS A 395 -20.88 -2.39 -26.06
CA LYS A 395 -20.48 -3.66 -25.44
C LYS A 395 -19.27 -4.33 -26.11
N LYS A 396 -18.19 -3.56 -26.30
CA LYS A 396 -16.93 -4.04 -26.90
C LYS A 396 -15.71 -3.79 -26.01
N LEU A 397 -14.79 -4.75 -25.99
CA LEU A 397 -13.41 -4.57 -25.54
C LEU A 397 -12.50 -4.47 -26.76
N LEU A 398 -11.49 -3.61 -26.68
CA LEU A 398 -10.44 -3.49 -27.68
C LEU A 398 -9.14 -4.02 -27.08
N LEU A 399 -8.61 -5.10 -27.66
CA LEU A 399 -7.35 -5.71 -27.27
C LEU A 399 -6.17 -4.96 -27.89
N ALA A 400 -5.04 -4.89 -27.18
CA ALA A 400 -3.80 -4.25 -27.65
C ALA A 400 -3.13 -4.98 -28.83
N ARG A 401 -3.47 -6.27 -29.03
CA ARG A 401 -3.10 -7.08 -30.20
C ARG A 401 -4.33 -7.85 -30.71
N PRO A 402 -4.43 -8.15 -32.01
CA PRO A 402 -5.49 -9.00 -32.55
C PRO A 402 -5.59 -10.34 -31.82
N PHE A 403 -6.82 -10.84 -31.66
CA PHE A 403 -7.10 -12.15 -31.09
C PHE A 403 -6.52 -13.26 -31.98
N ALA A 404 -5.68 -14.12 -31.41
CA ALA A 404 -4.87 -15.08 -32.17
C ALA A 404 -5.53 -16.47 -32.31
N GLU A 405 -6.32 -16.87 -31.32
CA GLU A 405 -7.02 -18.15 -31.30
C GLU A 405 -8.21 -18.16 -32.28
N THR A 406 -8.81 -19.34 -32.47
CA THR A 406 -9.99 -19.53 -33.33
C THR A 406 -11.17 -18.65 -32.91
N SER A 407 -11.94 -18.16 -33.88
CA SER A 407 -13.20 -17.44 -33.61
C SER A 407 -14.18 -18.34 -32.85
N GLU A 408 -14.71 -17.83 -31.73
CA GLU A 408 -15.63 -18.55 -30.85
C GLU A 408 -16.74 -17.59 -30.39
N THR A 409 -17.96 -18.12 -30.24
CA THR A 409 -19.17 -17.32 -29.91
C THR A 409 -19.87 -17.85 -28.67
N ASN A 410 -20.41 -16.95 -27.84
CA ASN A 410 -21.06 -17.27 -26.56
C ASN A 410 -20.15 -18.08 -25.62
N VAL A 411 -18.85 -17.77 -25.61
CA VAL A 411 -17.86 -18.41 -24.75
C VAL A 411 -17.58 -17.58 -23.51
N ARG A 412 -17.07 -18.21 -22.45
CA ARG A 412 -16.66 -17.48 -21.24
C ARG A 412 -15.26 -16.90 -21.42
N GLY A 413 -15.21 -15.58 -21.45
CA GLY A 413 -14.02 -14.80 -21.21
C GLY A 413 -13.81 -14.55 -19.72
N ARG A 414 -12.59 -14.19 -19.37
CA ARG A 414 -12.15 -13.79 -18.02
C ARG A 414 -11.42 -12.46 -18.16
N VAL A 415 -11.77 -11.49 -17.33
CA VAL A 415 -11.04 -10.23 -17.21
C VAL A 415 -10.35 -10.18 -15.85
N LEU A 416 -9.02 -10.05 -15.89
CA LEU A 416 -8.14 -9.81 -14.75
C LEU A 416 -7.86 -8.30 -14.65
N LYS A 417 -8.21 -7.73 -13.50
CA LYS A 417 -8.10 -6.32 -13.15
C LYS A 417 -6.66 -5.92 -12.85
N SER A 418 -6.21 -4.87 -13.52
CA SER A 418 -4.97 -4.17 -13.19
C SER A 418 -5.12 -3.39 -11.87
N VAL A 419 -4.21 -3.63 -10.93
CA VAL A 419 -4.13 -2.86 -9.68
C VAL A 419 -3.21 -1.65 -9.90
N GLY A 420 -3.82 -0.50 -10.15
CA GLY A 420 -3.14 0.78 -10.41
C GLY A 420 -3.44 1.86 -9.36
N ARG A 421 -3.15 3.12 -9.72
CA ARG A 421 -3.26 4.32 -8.86
C ARG A 421 -4.59 4.45 -8.08
N PRO A 422 -5.78 4.12 -8.61
CA PRO A 422 -7.04 4.17 -7.85
C PRO A 422 -7.08 3.30 -6.59
N ALA A 423 -6.33 2.19 -6.57
CA ALA A 423 -6.25 1.30 -5.41
C ALA A 423 -5.55 1.99 -4.23
N ASP A 424 -4.44 2.70 -4.48
CA ASP A 424 -3.73 3.46 -3.46
C ASP A 424 -4.60 4.59 -2.87
N ILE A 425 -5.36 5.28 -3.74
CA ILE A 425 -6.29 6.34 -3.30
C ILE A 425 -7.41 5.75 -2.43
N TYR A 426 -7.96 4.58 -2.78
CA TYR A 426 -8.92 3.88 -1.94
C TYR A 426 -8.32 3.54 -0.58
N SER A 427 -7.11 2.98 -0.54
CA SER A 427 -6.42 2.64 0.71
C SER A 427 -6.15 3.88 1.58
N LEU A 428 -5.79 5.02 0.98
CA LEU A 428 -5.71 6.32 1.68
C LEU A 428 -7.07 6.71 2.28
N GLY A 429 -8.17 6.57 1.53
CA GLY A 429 -9.53 6.83 2.03
C GLY A 429 -9.92 5.92 3.19
N ALA A 430 -9.61 4.62 3.10
CA ALA A 430 -9.86 3.63 4.14
C ALA A 430 -9.02 3.88 5.41
N VAL A 431 -7.74 4.27 5.26
CA VAL A 431 -6.89 4.69 6.38
C VAL A 431 -7.42 5.98 7.00
N PHE A 432 -7.82 6.97 6.20
CA PHE A 432 -8.37 8.23 6.72
C PHE A 432 -9.66 8.01 7.50
N TYR A 433 -10.58 7.18 6.98
CA TYR A 433 -11.79 6.77 7.70
C TYR A 433 -11.46 6.08 9.03
N TYR A 434 -10.53 5.12 9.02
CA TYR A 434 -10.10 4.41 10.23
C TYR A 434 -9.53 5.33 11.30
N LEU A 435 -8.69 6.29 10.91
CA LEU A 435 -8.06 7.22 11.84
C LEU A 435 -9.05 8.23 12.46
N ILE A 436 -10.09 8.63 11.72
CA ILE A 436 -11.14 9.55 12.23
C ILE A 436 -12.18 8.82 13.10
N SER A 437 -12.67 7.67 12.63
CA SER A 437 -13.79 6.95 13.24
C SER A 437 -13.37 5.90 14.27
N GLY A 438 -12.15 5.38 14.20
CA GLY A 438 -11.72 4.17 14.92
C GLY A 438 -12.28 2.86 14.32
N ALA A 439 -13.15 2.93 13.32
CA ALA A 439 -13.79 1.79 12.68
C ALA A 439 -13.12 1.44 11.35
N TYR A 440 -13.04 0.14 11.02
CA TYR A 440 -12.54 -0.29 9.72
C TYR A 440 -13.54 0.03 8.60
N ALA A 441 -13.03 0.51 7.47
CA ALA A 441 -13.78 0.76 6.24
C ALA A 441 -14.15 -0.56 5.50
N ASN A 442 -14.69 -1.53 6.25
CA ASN A 442 -14.96 -2.89 5.76
C ASN A 442 -15.85 -2.87 4.50
N PRO A 443 -15.48 -3.60 3.43
CA PRO A 443 -16.25 -3.74 2.20
C PRO A 443 -17.75 -3.99 2.42
N LYS A 444 -18.10 -4.80 3.43
CA LYS A 444 -19.49 -5.19 3.75
C LYS A 444 -20.33 -4.11 4.45
N ASN A 445 -19.76 -2.94 4.75
CA ASN A 445 -20.37 -1.89 5.57
C ASN A 445 -20.33 -0.52 4.87
N LEU A 446 -19.17 0.15 4.85
CA LEU A 446 -19.04 1.51 4.32
C LEU A 446 -19.05 1.51 2.78
N PHE A 447 -18.29 0.60 2.16
CA PHE A 447 -18.32 0.43 0.72
C PHE A 447 -19.71 -0.03 0.23
N ASP A 448 -20.38 -0.93 0.96
CA ASP A 448 -21.77 -1.30 0.66
C ASP A 448 -22.76 -0.13 0.81
N ALA A 449 -22.54 0.80 1.75
CA ALA A 449 -23.34 2.03 1.85
C ALA A 449 -23.11 2.94 0.62
N PHE A 450 -21.85 3.17 0.24
CA PHE A 450 -21.49 3.89 -0.99
C PHE A 450 -21.97 3.19 -2.27
N ARG A 451 -22.08 1.85 -2.27
CA ARG A 451 -22.61 1.05 -3.38
C ARG A 451 -24.13 1.16 -3.51
N LYS A 452 -24.86 1.33 -2.40
CA LYS A 452 -26.33 1.51 -2.38
C LYS A 452 -26.80 2.90 -2.82
N PHE A 453 -26.00 3.95 -2.61
CA PHE A 453 -26.32 5.30 -3.10
C PHE A 453 -26.67 5.34 -4.59
N VAL A 454 -26.04 4.44 -5.34
CA VAL A 454 -25.79 4.52 -6.76
C VAL A 454 -27.07 4.21 -7.60
N GLU A 455 -28.25 4.10 -6.98
CA GLU A 455 -29.52 3.59 -7.55
C GLU A 455 -30.63 4.64 -7.76
N TYR A 456 -30.36 5.95 -7.67
CA TYR A 456 -31.39 6.98 -7.85
C TYR A 456 -31.97 7.07 -9.28
N GLU A 457 -33.29 7.27 -9.36
CA GLU A 457 -34.13 6.91 -10.53
C GLU A 457 -34.12 7.90 -11.73
N ARG A 458 -33.41 9.03 -11.66
CA ARG A 458 -33.57 10.14 -12.64
C ARG A 458 -32.30 10.49 -13.40
N LYS A 459 -32.45 10.57 -14.73
CA LYS A 459 -31.41 10.84 -15.73
C LYS A 459 -31.01 12.32 -15.82
N ASP A 460 -31.84 13.17 -15.24
CA ASP A 460 -31.87 14.62 -15.34
C ASP A 460 -31.26 15.34 -14.12
N GLU A 461 -30.87 14.59 -13.08
CA GLU A 461 -30.20 15.12 -11.89
C GLU A 461 -28.67 14.94 -11.98
N SER A 462 -27.91 16.00 -11.67
CA SER A 462 -26.44 15.99 -11.65
C SER A 462 -25.92 15.24 -10.41
N ASN A 463 -26.03 13.92 -10.44
CA ASN A 463 -25.65 13.05 -9.34
C ASN A 463 -24.13 13.07 -9.13
N SER A 464 -23.71 13.67 -8.02
CA SER A 464 -22.31 13.77 -7.61
C SER A 464 -22.14 13.26 -6.18
N ILE A 465 -20.92 12.85 -5.85
CA ILE A 465 -20.54 12.48 -4.47
C ILE A 465 -20.84 13.62 -3.49
N ALA A 466 -20.81 14.88 -3.94
CA ALA A 466 -21.15 16.03 -3.11
C ALA A 466 -22.64 16.11 -2.79
N ALA A 467 -23.49 16.00 -3.80
CA ALA A 467 -24.94 15.95 -3.62
C ALA A 467 -25.37 14.76 -2.75
N TYR A 468 -24.67 13.62 -2.86
CA TYR A 468 -24.88 12.47 -1.98
C TYR A 468 -24.61 12.79 -0.51
N VAL A 469 -23.41 13.27 -0.19
CA VAL A 469 -23.03 13.55 1.20
C VAL A 469 -23.96 14.62 1.80
N GLU A 470 -24.33 15.65 1.03
CA GLU A 470 -25.32 16.63 1.48
C GLU A 470 -26.71 15.99 1.74
N HIS A 471 -27.20 15.13 0.84
CA HIS A 471 -28.45 14.40 1.01
C HIS A 471 -28.47 13.53 2.28
N GLU A 472 -27.41 12.75 2.51
CA GLU A 472 -27.30 11.86 3.65
C GLU A 472 -27.26 12.65 4.95
N TYR A 473 -26.41 13.69 5.04
CA TYR A 473 -26.32 14.49 6.26
C TYR A 473 -27.62 15.22 6.58
N ARG A 474 -28.34 15.73 5.57
CA ARG A 474 -29.70 16.28 5.76
C ARG A 474 -30.68 15.21 6.28
N THR A 475 -30.62 14.01 5.73
CA THR A 475 -31.46 12.88 6.16
C THR A 475 -31.14 12.46 7.61
N ILE A 476 -29.86 12.38 7.97
CA ILE A 476 -29.41 12.06 9.32
C ILE A 476 -29.80 13.16 10.32
N GLN A 477 -29.68 14.43 9.94
CA GLN A 477 -30.16 15.55 10.77
C GLN A 477 -31.66 15.43 11.04
N ASN A 478 -32.48 15.11 10.02
CA ASN A 478 -33.90 14.87 10.20
C ASN A 478 -34.20 13.64 11.08
N LEU A 479 -33.41 12.57 10.98
CA LEU A 479 -33.54 11.36 11.82
C LEU A 479 -33.12 11.59 13.28
N ARG A 480 -32.16 12.50 13.52
CA ARG A 480 -31.64 12.90 14.84
C ARG A 480 -32.40 14.09 15.47
N ALA A 481 -33.29 14.75 14.73
CA ALA A 481 -34.05 15.88 15.23
C ALA A 481 -34.99 15.46 16.38
N PRO A 482 -35.05 16.19 17.50
CA PRO A 482 -35.99 15.90 18.58
C PRO A 482 -37.43 16.08 18.07
N LYS A 483 -38.29 15.09 18.33
CA LYS A 483 -39.73 15.21 18.05
C LYS A 483 -40.32 16.30 18.97
N PRO A 484 -41.20 17.19 18.48
CA PRO A 484 -41.88 18.17 19.33
C PRO A 484 -42.76 17.46 20.38
N GLU A 485 -42.77 18.00 21.60
CA GLU A 485 -43.45 17.39 22.75
C GLU A 485 -44.97 17.27 22.51
N GLY A 486 -45.52 16.08 22.77
CA GLY A 486 -46.93 15.79 22.55
C GLY A 486 -47.27 14.29 22.44
N GLN A 487 -46.28 13.43 22.19
CA GLN A 487 -46.41 11.97 22.24
C GLN A 487 -45.22 11.33 22.96
N GLY A 488 -45.41 11.01 24.24
CA GLY A 488 -44.68 9.98 25.00
C GLY A 488 -43.14 10.02 25.02
N ALA A 489 -42.58 10.68 26.04
CA ALA A 489 -41.19 10.57 26.52
C ALA A 489 -40.05 10.98 25.53
N PRO A 490 -38.85 11.33 26.04
CA PRO A 490 -37.65 11.41 25.22
C PRO A 490 -37.17 9.98 24.88
N GLU A 491 -37.88 9.34 23.96
CA GLU A 491 -37.45 8.07 23.38
C GLU A 491 -36.13 8.31 22.63
N LEU A 492 -35.05 7.66 23.09
CA LEU A 492 -33.81 7.55 22.33
C LEU A 492 -34.17 7.10 20.90
N ALA A 493 -33.54 7.68 19.88
CA ALA A 493 -33.87 7.31 18.49
C ALA A 493 -33.83 5.77 18.35
N PRO A 494 -34.92 5.12 17.87
CA PRO A 494 -35.02 3.66 17.85
C PRO A 494 -33.78 2.99 17.28
N GLU A 495 -33.36 1.87 17.84
CA GLU A 495 -32.09 1.20 17.48
C GLU A 495 -31.98 0.96 15.97
N ASP A 496 -33.09 0.59 15.31
CA ASP A 496 -33.22 0.45 13.85
C ASP A 496 -32.78 1.70 13.06
N ARG A 497 -32.95 2.91 13.61
CA ARG A 497 -32.50 4.17 12.98
C ARG A 497 -31.00 4.33 13.07
N PHE A 498 -30.37 3.95 14.18
CA PHE A 498 -28.91 4.02 14.34
C PHE A 498 -28.19 3.16 13.29
N PHE A 499 -28.72 1.97 12.98
CA PHE A 499 -28.11 1.08 11.99
C PHE A 499 -28.03 1.65 10.57
N SER A 500 -28.95 2.56 10.20
CA SER A 500 -28.99 3.14 8.85
C SER A 500 -27.80 4.07 8.53
N TYR A 501 -27.35 4.86 9.50
CA TYR A 501 -26.30 5.87 9.32
C TYR A 501 -25.06 5.67 10.20
N LYS A 502 -24.92 4.54 10.92
CA LYS A 502 -23.76 4.22 11.77
C LYS A 502 -22.39 4.47 11.13
N HIS A 503 -22.28 4.36 9.80
CA HIS A 503 -21.03 4.57 9.06
C HIS A 503 -20.59 6.04 8.99
N TYR A 504 -21.51 6.98 9.25
CA TYR A 504 -21.24 8.43 9.36
C TYR A 504 -20.86 8.85 10.79
N LEU A 505 -20.86 7.91 11.74
CA LEU A 505 -20.50 8.16 13.13
C LEU A 505 -19.05 7.73 13.41
N ASP A 506 -18.41 8.41 14.35
CA ASP A 506 -17.18 7.94 14.97
C ASP A 506 -17.46 6.90 16.09
N GLY A 507 -16.40 6.35 16.69
CA GLY A 507 -16.50 5.41 17.80
C GLY A 507 -17.07 6.00 19.11
N ASN A 508 -17.30 7.31 19.17
CA ASN A 508 -17.99 7.98 20.28
C ASN A 508 -19.48 8.26 19.95
N GLY A 509 -19.96 7.96 18.74
CA GLY A 509 -21.32 8.27 18.26
C GLY A 509 -21.51 9.71 17.76
N GLU A 510 -20.43 10.50 17.64
CA GLU A 510 -20.46 11.83 17.04
C GLU A 510 -20.51 11.73 15.51
N LEU A 511 -21.16 12.69 14.84
CA LEU A 511 -21.12 12.75 13.38
C LEU A 511 -19.73 13.17 12.92
N ILE A 512 -19.16 12.38 11.99
CA ILE A 512 -17.96 12.76 11.24
C ILE A 512 -18.26 14.04 10.45
N ASP A 513 -17.27 14.90 10.21
CA ASP A 513 -17.48 16.13 9.43
C ASP A 513 -17.86 15.81 7.96
N PRO A 514 -18.85 16.50 7.35
CA PRO A 514 -19.22 16.28 5.95
C PRO A 514 -18.05 16.42 4.97
N MET A 515 -17.09 17.32 5.22
CA MET A 515 -15.92 17.49 4.36
C MET A 515 -14.96 16.29 4.44
N ILE A 516 -14.90 15.61 5.58
CA ILE A 516 -14.13 14.37 5.74
C ILE A 516 -14.80 13.25 4.94
N MET A 517 -16.12 13.08 5.10
CA MET A 517 -16.87 12.08 4.33
C MET A 517 -16.88 12.36 2.83
N MET A 518 -16.81 13.63 2.40
CA MET A 518 -16.59 14.02 1.01
C MET A 518 -15.29 13.46 0.44
N ILE A 519 -14.17 13.64 1.14
CA ILE A 519 -12.84 13.18 0.72
C ILE A 519 -12.81 11.65 0.65
N ILE A 520 -13.37 11.00 1.67
CA ILE A 520 -13.46 9.53 1.74
C ILE A 520 -14.36 8.99 0.61
N GLY A 521 -15.49 9.66 0.34
CA GLY A 521 -16.37 9.35 -0.78
C GLY A 521 -15.66 9.47 -2.13
N LYS A 522 -14.95 10.58 -2.40
CA LYS A 522 -14.14 10.77 -3.62
C LYS A 522 -13.11 9.65 -3.81
N ALA A 523 -12.49 9.19 -2.72
CA ALA A 523 -11.48 8.14 -2.74
C ALA A 523 -12.04 6.72 -2.94
N MET A 524 -13.22 6.42 -2.36
CA MET A 524 -13.77 5.06 -2.24
C MET A 524 -14.89 4.73 -3.22
N VAL A 525 -15.70 5.71 -3.65
CA VAL A 525 -16.81 5.47 -4.59
C VAL A 525 -16.24 5.03 -5.95
N ARG A 526 -16.95 4.10 -6.60
CA ARG A 526 -16.69 3.59 -7.96
C ARG A 526 -18.02 3.60 -8.73
N ASN A 527 -17.98 3.71 -10.06
CA ASN A 527 -19.19 3.68 -10.88
C ASN A 527 -19.91 2.32 -10.80
N LYS A 528 -21.24 2.35 -10.93
CA LYS A 528 -22.10 1.21 -11.32
C LYS A 528 -22.68 1.55 -12.70
N PRO A 529 -22.82 0.60 -13.64
CA PRO A 529 -23.42 0.81 -14.96
C PRO A 529 -24.78 1.49 -14.93
N ASP A 530 -25.62 1.12 -13.94
CA ASP A 530 -26.97 1.65 -13.76
C ASP A 530 -27.02 2.96 -12.95
N SER A 531 -25.87 3.56 -12.64
CA SER A 531 -25.79 4.78 -11.85
C SER A 531 -25.58 6.03 -12.69
N TYR A 532 -26.29 7.08 -12.30
CA TYR A 532 -26.04 8.44 -12.76
C TYR A 532 -24.94 9.16 -11.96
N CYS A 533 -24.39 8.55 -10.90
CA CYS A 533 -23.29 9.16 -10.13
C CYS A 533 -22.05 9.33 -11.00
N LEU A 534 -21.58 10.58 -11.13
CA LEU A 534 -20.31 10.90 -11.79
C LEU A 534 -19.13 10.45 -10.91
N SER A 535 -18.38 9.42 -11.35
CA SER A 535 -17.10 9.06 -10.76
C SER A 535 -16.15 10.24 -10.68
N TYR A 536 -15.39 10.30 -9.59
CA TYR A 536 -14.20 11.13 -9.53
C TYR A 536 -13.10 10.55 -10.45
N ASP A 537 -12.32 11.41 -11.12
CA ASP A 537 -11.15 10.94 -11.87
C ASP A 537 -10.04 10.53 -10.90
N LEU A 538 -9.96 9.23 -10.64
CA LEU A 538 -8.97 8.60 -9.77
C LEU A 538 -7.66 8.23 -10.49
N ARG A 539 -7.58 8.38 -11.82
CA ARG A 539 -6.43 7.94 -12.62
C ARG A 539 -5.49 9.07 -12.97
N THR A 540 -6.02 10.23 -13.35
CA THR A 540 -5.22 11.39 -13.78
C THR A 540 -4.96 12.37 -12.64
N THR A 541 -6.01 12.93 -12.04
CA THR A 541 -5.90 13.99 -11.01
C THR A 541 -6.19 13.53 -9.59
N GLY A 542 -6.72 12.32 -9.40
CA GLY A 542 -7.32 11.88 -8.13
C GLY A 542 -6.45 12.06 -6.90
N ILE A 543 -5.17 11.68 -6.97
CA ILE A 543 -4.24 11.81 -5.85
C ILE A 543 -3.93 13.27 -5.52
N SER A 544 -3.68 14.12 -6.52
CA SER A 544 -3.44 15.56 -6.33
C SER A 544 -4.67 16.28 -5.78
N SER A 545 -5.87 15.91 -6.25
CA SER A 545 -7.12 16.42 -5.69
C SER A 545 -7.30 16.01 -4.22
N MET A 546 -6.96 14.77 -3.86
CA MET A 546 -7.01 14.32 -2.46
C MET A 546 -6.00 15.08 -1.58
N VAL A 547 -4.76 15.28 -2.06
CA VAL A 547 -3.75 16.10 -1.37
C VAL A 547 -4.26 17.54 -1.19
N HIS A 548 -4.86 18.14 -2.22
CA HIS A 548 -5.43 19.48 -2.16
C HIS A 548 -6.59 19.59 -1.17
N ASP A 549 -7.52 18.63 -1.17
CA ASP A 549 -8.64 18.59 -0.23
C ASP A 549 -8.14 18.43 1.22
N LEU A 550 -7.16 17.55 1.47
CA LEU A 550 -6.57 17.33 2.80
C LEU A 550 -5.82 18.58 3.31
N LEU A 551 -5.07 19.27 2.45
CA LEU A 551 -4.42 20.54 2.79
C LEU A 551 -5.46 21.64 3.07
N SER A 552 -6.54 21.69 2.29
CA SER A 552 -7.66 22.62 2.52
C SER A 552 -8.36 22.34 3.85
N LEU A 553 -8.52 21.07 4.22
CA LEU A 553 -9.04 20.65 5.53
C LEU A 553 -8.09 21.05 6.67
N TYR A 554 -6.78 20.90 6.48
CA TYR A 554 -5.77 21.35 7.45
C TYR A 554 -5.81 22.86 7.64
N VAL A 555 -5.99 23.66 6.58
CA VAL A 555 -6.22 25.11 6.69
C VAL A 555 -7.54 25.42 7.41
N HIS A 556 -8.61 24.69 7.08
CA HIS A 556 -9.94 24.89 7.67
C HIS A 556 -9.96 24.72 9.19
N TYR A 557 -9.28 23.69 9.73
CA TYR A 557 -9.15 23.51 11.17
C TYR A 557 -7.97 24.29 11.76
N GLY A 558 -6.85 24.41 11.03
CA GLY A 558 -5.56 25.02 11.41
C GLY A 558 -5.59 26.47 11.81
N ILE A 559 -6.58 27.20 11.32
CA ILE A 559 -6.68 28.64 11.52
C ILE A 559 -7.75 28.95 12.57
N ASP A 560 -7.46 29.92 13.44
CA ASP A 560 -8.43 30.47 14.38
C ASP A 560 -9.69 30.96 13.62
N PRO A 561 -10.92 30.74 14.12
CA PRO A 561 -12.15 31.15 13.45
C PRO A 561 -12.16 32.63 12.99
N SER A 562 -11.47 33.53 13.71
CA SER A 562 -11.34 34.95 13.32
C SER A 562 -10.54 35.17 12.03
N ALA A 563 -9.54 34.34 11.74
CA ALA A 563 -8.76 34.39 10.51
C ALA A 563 -9.40 33.60 9.35
N ARG A 564 -10.48 32.85 9.61
CA ARG A 564 -11.31 32.19 8.58
C ARG A 564 -12.01 33.19 7.64
N LEU A 565 -12.37 34.39 8.15
CA LEU A 565 -12.95 35.48 7.36
C LEU A 565 -12.01 36.00 6.24
N ALA A 566 -10.69 35.82 6.39
CA ALA A 566 -9.74 36.19 5.33
C ALA A 566 -9.76 35.22 4.14
N TYR A 567 -10.12 33.95 4.39
CA TYR A 567 -10.17 32.88 3.37
C TYR A 567 -11.55 32.71 2.73
N GLN A 568 -12.64 33.03 3.43
CA GLN A 568 -14.00 32.98 2.87
C GLN A 568 -14.33 34.14 1.92
N ASN A 569 -13.42 35.09 1.72
CA ASN A 569 -13.56 36.09 0.66
C ASN A 569 -13.23 35.46 -0.71
N GLU A 570 -14.27 35.04 -1.44
CA GLU A 570 -14.21 34.59 -2.84
C GLU A 570 -13.57 35.64 -3.79
N ALA A 571 -13.41 36.89 -3.32
CA ALA A 571 -12.67 37.95 -3.98
C ALA A 571 -11.13 37.85 -3.86
N TYR A 572 -10.57 36.82 -3.22
CA TYR A 572 -9.11 36.63 -3.13
C TYR A 572 -8.49 36.28 -4.49
N GLN A 573 -8.15 37.31 -5.26
CA GLN A 573 -7.23 37.17 -6.38
C GLN A 573 -5.83 36.89 -5.82
N GLY A 574 -5.31 35.68 -6.07
CA GLY A 574 -3.92 35.33 -5.75
C GLY A 574 -2.93 36.38 -6.26
N PRO A 575 -1.78 36.57 -5.58
CA PRO A 575 -0.93 37.73 -5.78
C PRO A 575 -0.56 37.92 -7.25
N LYS A 576 -1.01 39.06 -7.82
CA LYS A 576 -0.79 39.42 -9.22
C LYS A 576 0.70 39.34 -9.55
N LYS A 577 1.02 38.78 -10.72
CA LYS A 577 2.39 38.50 -11.20
C LYS A 577 3.36 39.62 -10.82
N THR A 578 4.42 39.22 -10.13
CA THR A 578 5.56 40.03 -9.65
C THR A 578 5.65 41.45 -10.20
N GLY A 579 5.51 42.42 -9.30
CA GLY A 579 5.74 43.83 -9.61
C GLY A 579 7.12 44.08 -10.24
N THR A 580 7.20 45.15 -11.04
CA THR A 580 8.33 45.51 -11.91
C THR A 580 9.71 45.57 -11.23
N MET A 581 9.79 45.65 -9.89
CA MET A 581 11.04 45.58 -9.14
C MET A 581 11.79 44.24 -9.25
N ARG A 582 11.13 43.08 -9.45
CA ARG A 582 11.85 41.79 -9.58
C ARG A 582 12.71 41.77 -10.86
N ARG A 583 12.20 42.32 -11.96
CA ARG A 583 12.93 42.47 -13.24
C ARG A 583 14.10 43.47 -13.17
N ALA A 584 14.11 44.38 -12.19
CA ALA A 584 15.24 45.26 -11.94
C ALA A 584 16.36 44.54 -11.18
N PHE A 585 16.02 43.68 -10.20
CA PHE A 585 16.98 42.86 -9.47
C PHE A 585 17.68 41.82 -10.37
N ASP A 586 16.94 41.10 -11.21
CA ASP A 586 17.50 40.09 -12.12
C ASP A 586 18.44 40.70 -13.19
N LYS A 587 18.34 42.01 -13.45
CA LYS A 587 19.26 42.76 -14.32
C LYS A 587 20.52 43.27 -13.62
N LEU A 588 20.53 43.33 -12.27
CA LEU A 588 21.68 43.80 -11.51
C LEU A 588 22.71 42.70 -11.21
N PHE A 589 22.27 41.43 -11.16
CA PHE A 589 23.12 40.26 -10.87
C PHE A 589 23.48 39.42 -12.10
N LYS A 590 23.29 39.97 -13.31
CA LYS A 590 23.93 39.47 -14.54
C LYS A 590 24.93 40.50 -15.08
N LYS A 591 26.08 40.55 -14.43
CA LYS A 591 27.32 41.10 -14.98
C LYS A 591 28.51 40.36 -14.43
#